data_AF-I1S2B2-F1
#
_entry.id   AF-I1S2B2-F1
#
_cell.length_a   1.000
_cell.length_b   1.000
_cell.length_c   1.000
_cell.angle_alpha   90.00
_cell.angle_beta   90.00
_cell.angle_gamma   90.00
#
_symmetry.space_group_name_H-M   'P 1'
#
loop_
_entity.id
_entity.type
_entity.pdbx_description
1 polymer ?
#
loop_
_entity_poly.entity_id
_entity_poly.type
_entity_poly.pdbx_seq_one_letter_code
_entity_poly.pdbx_strand_id
1 'polypeptide(L)'
;MSSHYTSVGYSMPLPVPSKGSQYPTYSQYSVSPPECDDSVSSASGIPSYSNGGYSATSSGYTGAYGEYESTRSASGVDFQEYMQDRFANSFDPIPLDRSMAMQAQTSGKMNAKHRELLELQKKAQARLAKTRERFQEGMRDAHEVRSDLEWTQKKVSSLKTKASRKHGKEYSKARARYPSPEN
;
A
#
# COMPACT_ATOMS: atom_id res chain seq x y z
N MET A 1 -3.24 39.74 51.18
CA MET A 1 -2.53 38.58 50.58
C MET A 1 -3.32 38.17 49.35
N SER A 2 -2.67 38.21 48.19
CA SER A 2 -3.28 37.92 46.88
C SER A 2 -3.42 36.40 46.72
N SER A 3 -4.65 35.92 46.55
CA SER A 3 -4.90 34.53 46.13
C SER A 3 -5.45 34.54 44.71
N HIS A 4 -4.59 34.11 43.80
CA HIS A 4 -4.87 33.86 42.40
C HIS A 4 -5.67 32.56 42.30
N TYR A 5 -6.93 32.63 41.88
CA TYR A 5 -7.63 31.44 41.39
C TYR A 5 -7.42 31.34 39.88
N THR A 6 -6.63 30.33 39.50
CA THR A 6 -6.44 29.84 38.14
C THR A 6 -7.77 29.47 37.50
N SER A 7 -8.06 30.09 36.36
CA SER A 7 -9.13 29.68 35.45
C SER A 7 -8.81 28.30 34.87
N VAL A 8 -9.62 27.30 35.23
CA VAL A 8 -9.59 25.99 34.57
C VAL A 8 -10.51 26.09 33.36
N GLY A 9 -9.91 26.11 32.17
CA GLY A 9 -10.64 26.11 30.91
C GLY A 9 -11.41 24.80 30.73
N TYR A 10 -12.72 24.86 30.83
CA TYR A 10 -13.60 23.78 30.38
C TYR A 10 -13.53 23.69 28.85
N SER A 11 -12.97 22.59 28.35
CA SER A 11 -13.00 22.19 26.95
C SER A 11 -14.46 21.93 26.54
N MET A 12 -14.99 22.74 25.63
CA MET A 12 -16.31 22.53 25.01
C MET A 12 -16.35 21.18 24.25
N PRO A 13 -17.47 20.45 24.25
CA PRO A 13 -17.59 19.19 23.52
C PRO A 13 -17.55 19.42 22.00
N LEU A 14 -16.73 18.60 21.32
CA LEU A 14 -16.64 18.52 19.86
C LEU A 14 -18.01 18.19 19.25
N PRO A 15 -18.43 18.84 18.14
CA PRO A 15 -19.68 18.50 17.46
C PRO A 15 -19.59 17.10 16.85
N VAL A 16 -20.47 16.22 17.30
CA VAL A 16 -20.69 14.88 16.72
C VAL A 16 -21.45 15.07 15.40
N PRO A 17 -20.99 14.53 14.27
CA PRO A 17 -21.74 14.61 13.02
C PRO A 17 -23.08 13.87 13.16
N SER A 18 -24.16 14.62 12.96
CA SER A 18 -25.53 14.10 12.94
C SER A 18 -25.70 13.17 11.73
N LYS A 19 -26.42 12.06 11.94
CA LYS A 19 -26.76 11.10 10.89
C LYS A 19 -27.65 11.78 9.83
N GLY A 20 -27.04 12.18 8.73
CA GLY A 20 -27.75 12.51 7.50
C GLY A 20 -28.23 11.24 6.81
N SER A 21 -29.55 11.09 6.72
CA SER A 21 -30.21 10.10 5.86
C SER A 21 -29.98 10.45 4.39
N GLN A 22 -28.96 9.86 3.77
CA GLN A 22 -28.83 9.74 2.33
C GLN A 22 -28.29 8.35 2.02
N TYR A 23 -29.18 7.43 1.68
CA TYR A 23 -28.80 6.13 1.13
C TYR A 23 -28.30 6.32 -0.30
N PRO A 24 -27.09 5.85 -0.65
CA PRO A 24 -26.88 5.22 -1.93
C PRO A 24 -27.21 3.73 -1.80
N THR A 25 -28.17 3.26 -2.59
CA THR A 25 -28.33 1.84 -2.90
C THR A 25 -26.97 1.30 -3.37
N TYR A 26 -26.31 0.51 -2.54
CA TYR A 26 -25.17 -0.30 -2.96
C TYR A 26 -25.61 -1.76 -2.90
N SER A 27 -25.67 -2.37 -4.09
CA SER A 27 -25.95 -3.78 -4.28
C SER A 27 -25.07 -4.63 -3.37
N GLN A 28 -25.69 -5.55 -2.66
CA GLN A 28 -25.01 -6.67 -2.04
C GLN A 28 -24.43 -7.56 -3.15
N TYR A 29 -23.17 -7.39 -3.47
CA TYR A 29 -22.35 -8.46 -4.06
C TYR A 29 -21.09 -8.60 -3.23
N SER A 30 -21.05 -9.71 -2.49
CA SER A 30 -19.84 -10.32 -1.96
C SER A 30 -18.93 -10.62 -3.16
N VAL A 31 -17.88 -9.83 -3.36
CA VAL A 31 -16.84 -10.15 -4.34
C VAL A 31 -15.80 -10.98 -3.59
N SER A 32 -15.85 -12.30 -3.80
CA SER A 32 -14.79 -13.21 -3.39
C SER A 32 -13.46 -12.79 -4.05
N PRO A 33 -12.31 -12.94 -3.39
CA PRO A 33 -11.01 -12.74 -4.02
C PRO A 33 -10.90 -13.57 -5.31
N PRO A 34 -10.27 -13.04 -6.38
CA PRO A 34 -10.15 -13.76 -7.64
C PRO A 34 -9.42 -15.09 -7.44
N GLU A 35 -10.08 -16.19 -7.81
CA GLU A 35 -9.49 -17.52 -7.84
C GLU A 35 -8.42 -17.54 -8.94
N CYS A 36 -7.22 -17.97 -8.58
CA CYS A 36 -6.12 -18.16 -9.51
C CYS A 36 -6.37 -19.39 -10.39
N ASP A 37 -6.22 -19.23 -11.71
CA ASP A 37 -6.38 -20.29 -12.72
C ASP A 37 -5.51 -21.52 -12.42
N ASP A 38 -6.17 -22.68 -12.27
CA ASP A 38 -5.55 -24.00 -12.25
C ASP A 38 -5.26 -24.45 -13.69
N SER A 39 -4.09 -24.11 -14.22
CA SER A 39 -3.57 -24.78 -15.42
C SER A 39 -2.06 -24.60 -15.63
N VAL A 40 -1.25 -25.27 -14.80
CA VAL A 40 0.01 -25.88 -15.26
C VAL A 40 0.31 -27.15 -14.46
N SER A 41 0.20 -28.30 -15.12
CA SER A 41 0.73 -29.56 -14.63
C SER A 41 2.26 -29.56 -14.63
N SER A 42 2.82 -30.24 -13.62
CA SER A 42 4.11 -30.98 -13.67
C SER A 42 5.43 -30.18 -13.63
N ALA A 43 5.98 -29.97 -12.43
CA ALA A 43 7.41 -30.18 -12.15
C ALA A 43 7.71 -30.11 -10.64
N SER A 44 7.89 -31.30 -10.05
CA SER A 44 8.85 -31.63 -8.98
C SER A 44 9.43 -30.52 -8.07
N GLY A 45 9.16 -30.61 -6.76
CA GLY A 45 10.23 -30.54 -5.77
C GLY A 45 9.97 -29.86 -4.40
N ILE A 46 10.02 -30.69 -3.34
CA ILE A 46 10.55 -30.40 -1.98
C ILE A 46 9.52 -29.77 -0.98
N PRO A 47 9.51 -30.10 0.34
CA PRO A 47 8.56 -31.01 0.96
C PRO A 47 7.61 -30.35 1.98
N SER A 48 6.55 -31.10 2.30
CA SER A 48 5.56 -30.82 3.34
C SER A 48 6.18 -30.74 4.74
N TYR A 49 5.83 -29.69 5.48
CA TYR A 49 5.90 -29.65 6.95
C TYR A 49 4.51 -29.35 7.52
N SER A 50 3.55 -30.26 7.31
CA SER A 50 2.38 -30.38 8.19
C SER A 50 2.73 -31.33 9.34
N ASN A 51 3.16 -30.77 10.47
CA ASN A 51 3.37 -31.52 11.70
C ASN A 51 2.37 -31.07 12.76
N GLY A 52 1.74 -32.04 13.43
CA GLY A 52 1.08 -31.85 14.71
C GLY A 52 -0.43 -32.07 14.71
N GLY A 53 -0.87 -33.29 14.38
CA GLY A 53 -2.22 -33.74 14.71
C GLY A 53 -2.41 -33.85 16.23
N TYR A 54 -3.61 -33.47 16.69
CA TYR A 54 -4.21 -34.07 17.88
C TYR A 54 -5.68 -34.33 17.57
N SER A 55 -5.96 -35.60 17.29
CA SER A 55 -7.29 -36.16 17.29
C SER A 55 -7.73 -36.32 18.74
N ALA A 56 -8.78 -35.62 19.15
CA ALA A 56 -9.43 -35.82 20.43
C ALA A 56 -10.16 -37.18 20.40
N THR A 57 -9.44 -38.24 20.77
CA THR A 57 -10.02 -39.55 21.01
C THR A 57 -10.38 -39.67 22.49
N SER A 58 -11.67 -39.85 22.70
CA SER A 58 -12.28 -40.33 23.94
C SER A 58 -11.69 -41.68 24.35
N SER A 59 -11.28 -41.83 25.61
CA SER A 59 -11.38 -43.11 26.32
C SER A 59 -11.37 -42.87 27.83
N GLY A 60 -12.28 -43.57 28.52
CA GLY A 60 -12.53 -43.43 29.94
C GLY A 60 -11.44 -44.06 30.80
N TYR A 61 -11.30 -43.50 32.01
CA TYR A 61 -10.77 -44.24 33.14
C TYR A 61 -11.71 -44.07 34.33
N THR A 62 -12.36 -45.18 34.64
CA THR A 62 -13.14 -45.43 35.83
C THR A 62 -12.25 -45.43 37.07
N GLY A 63 -12.75 -44.86 38.17
CA GLY A 63 -12.43 -45.33 39.52
C GLY A 63 -11.22 -44.70 40.20
N ALA A 64 -11.46 -43.58 40.90
CA ALA A 64 -10.79 -43.29 42.15
C ALA A 64 -11.77 -42.52 43.06
N TYR A 65 -12.48 -43.30 43.87
CA TYR A 65 -13.19 -42.86 45.06
C TYR A 65 -12.13 -42.34 46.05
N GLY A 66 -11.76 -41.07 45.90
CA GLY A 66 -10.99 -40.33 46.88
C GLY A 66 -11.95 -39.78 47.92
N GLU A 67 -12.02 -40.47 49.05
CA GLU A 67 -12.62 -40.05 50.31
C GLU A 67 -12.19 -38.62 50.65
N TYR A 68 -13.03 -37.63 50.31
CA TYR A 68 -12.85 -36.26 50.78
C TYR A 68 -13.38 -36.21 52.21
N GLU A 69 -12.49 -36.49 53.16
CA GLU A 69 -12.63 -36.09 54.55
C GLU A 69 -12.72 -34.55 54.60
N SER A 70 -13.94 -34.05 54.41
CA SER A 70 -14.29 -32.64 54.52
C SER A 70 -14.43 -32.28 56.00
N THR A 71 -13.30 -32.32 56.74
CA THR A 71 -13.23 -31.92 58.15
C THR A 71 -12.07 -30.98 58.42
N ARG A 72 -11.89 -29.97 57.56
CA ARG A 72 -11.32 -28.69 57.99
C ARG A 72 -12.11 -27.54 57.40
N SER A 73 -13.09 -27.11 58.16
CA SER A 73 -13.79 -25.83 58.01
C SER A 73 -12.78 -24.69 57.86
N ALA A 74 -12.57 -24.22 56.64
CA ALA A 74 -12.06 -22.87 56.36
C ALA A 74 -13.25 -21.89 56.33
N SER A 75 -14.09 -21.91 57.37
CA SER A 75 -15.14 -20.91 57.56
C SER A 75 -14.49 -19.62 58.06
N GLY A 76 -13.93 -18.84 57.13
CA GLY A 76 -13.26 -17.58 57.46
C GLY A 76 -12.20 -17.13 56.46
N VAL A 77 -11.87 -17.95 55.46
CA VAL A 77 -11.05 -17.50 54.34
C VAL A 77 -11.99 -17.22 53.19
N ASP A 78 -12.14 -15.95 52.83
CA ASP A 78 -12.86 -15.59 51.61
C ASP A 78 -12.14 -16.30 50.46
N PHE A 79 -12.82 -17.23 49.79
CA PHE A 79 -12.25 -17.99 48.68
C PHE A 79 -11.74 -17.05 47.58
N GLN A 80 -12.38 -15.89 47.43
CA GLN A 80 -11.91 -14.85 46.52
C GLN A 80 -10.58 -14.26 47.00
N GLU A 81 -10.44 -13.95 48.28
CA GLU A 81 -9.19 -13.48 48.89
C GLU A 81 -8.08 -14.53 48.79
N TYR A 82 -8.37 -15.81 49.07
CA TYR A 82 -7.42 -16.90 48.94
C TYR A 82 -6.94 -17.12 47.50
N MET A 83 -7.85 -17.10 46.52
CA MET A 83 -7.49 -17.20 45.11
C MET A 83 -6.72 -15.97 44.65
N GLN A 84 -7.09 -14.77 45.11
CA GLN A 84 -6.43 -13.53 44.74
C GLN A 84 -5.02 -13.45 45.32
N ASP A 85 -4.82 -13.85 46.58
CA ASP A 85 -3.51 -13.97 47.20
C ASP A 85 -2.68 -15.03 46.49
N ARG A 86 -3.29 -16.15 46.11
CA ARG A 86 -2.54 -17.19 45.41
C ARG A 86 -2.17 -16.78 43.99
N PHE A 87 -3.03 -16.03 43.31
CA PHE A 87 -2.77 -15.42 42.01
C PHE A 87 -1.67 -14.35 42.11
N ALA A 88 -1.76 -13.41 43.06
CA ALA A 88 -0.76 -12.37 43.28
C ALA A 88 0.64 -12.96 43.61
N ASN A 89 0.69 -14.07 44.35
CA ASN A 89 1.94 -14.75 44.70
C ASN A 89 2.47 -15.73 43.64
N SER A 90 1.72 -16.00 42.57
CA SER A 90 2.14 -16.91 41.47
C SER A 90 2.23 -16.23 40.11
N PHE A 91 1.69 -15.03 39.99
CA PHE A 91 1.73 -14.22 38.78
C PHE A 91 3.05 -13.45 38.69
N ASP A 92 3.85 -13.77 37.68
CA ASP A 92 4.98 -12.95 37.26
C ASP A 92 4.51 -11.99 36.16
N PRO A 93 4.49 -10.66 36.37
CA PRO A 93 4.07 -9.69 35.36
C PRO A 93 5.08 -9.52 34.21
N ILE A 94 6.34 -9.93 34.40
CA ILE A 94 7.44 -9.65 33.46
C ILE A 94 7.18 -10.18 32.03
N PRO A 95 6.63 -11.40 31.82
CA PRO A 95 6.32 -11.91 30.49
C PRO A 95 5.23 -11.10 29.79
N LEU A 96 4.23 -10.60 30.52
CA LEU A 96 3.16 -9.77 29.97
C LEU A 96 3.73 -8.43 29.50
N ASP A 97 4.50 -7.75 30.33
CA ASP A 97 5.12 -6.47 29.98
C ASP A 97 6.04 -6.59 28.77
N ARG A 98 6.83 -7.68 28.71
CA ARG A 98 7.67 -7.98 27.53
C ARG A 98 6.82 -8.16 26.29
N SER A 99 5.71 -8.90 26.38
CA SER A 99 4.82 -9.11 25.22
C SER A 99 4.18 -7.80 24.74
N MET A 100 3.76 -6.93 25.67
CA MET A 100 3.20 -5.62 25.36
C MET A 100 4.23 -4.70 24.71
N ALA A 101 5.46 -4.67 25.23
CA ALA A 101 6.55 -3.91 24.64
C ALA A 101 6.90 -4.40 23.23
N MET A 102 6.95 -5.72 23.02
CA MET A 102 7.19 -6.33 21.70
C MET A 102 6.06 -6.00 20.72
N GLN A 103 4.80 -6.04 21.17
CA GLN A 103 3.64 -5.67 20.37
C GLN A 103 3.65 -4.18 19.99
N ALA A 104 3.94 -3.30 20.94
CA ALA A 104 4.05 -1.86 20.69
C ALA A 104 5.22 -1.53 19.74
N GLN A 105 6.37 -2.19 19.91
CA GLN A 105 7.51 -2.02 19.01
C GLN A 105 7.18 -2.52 17.59
N THR A 106 6.55 -3.68 17.49
CA THR A 106 6.20 -4.29 16.20
C THR A 106 5.14 -3.46 15.49
N SER A 107 4.11 -2.99 16.20
CA SER A 107 3.08 -2.12 15.62
C SER A 107 3.65 -0.77 15.19
N GLY A 108 4.58 -0.19 15.96
CA GLY A 108 5.31 1.02 15.58
C GLY A 108 6.11 0.84 14.30
N LYS A 109 6.89 -0.25 14.18
CA LYS A 109 7.65 -0.59 12.97
C LYS A 109 6.75 -0.81 11.76
N MET A 110 5.64 -1.54 11.95
CA MET A 110 4.66 -1.81 10.89
C MET A 110 4.00 -0.52 10.39
N ASN A 111 3.58 0.36 11.30
CA ASN A 111 3.03 1.66 10.95
C ASN A 111 4.04 2.56 10.22
N ALA A 112 5.31 2.54 10.63
CA ALA A 112 6.37 3.28 9.94
C ALA A 112 6.57 2.76 8.50
N LYS A 113 6.62 1.44 8.31
CA LYS A 113 6.73 0.82 6.99
C LYS A 113 5.52 1.09 6.10
N HIS A 114 4.32 1.09 6.67
CA HIS A 114 3.11 1.44 5.93
C HIS A 114 3.18 2.88 5.38
N ARG A 115 3.62 3.85 6.20
CA ARG A 115 3.82 5.24 5.75
C ARG A 115 4.86 5.35 4.65
N GLU A 116 5.99 4.65 4.80
CA GLU A 116 7.06 4.61 3.80
C GLU A 116 6.56 4.05 2.45
N LEU A 117 5.79 2.97 2.48
CA LEU A 117 5.20 2.40 1.26
C LEU A 117 4.25 3.37 0.56
N LEU A 118 3.39 4.07 1.31
CA LEU A 118 2.49 5.08 0.75
C LEU A 118 3.27 6.25 0.13
N GLU A 119 4.34 6.69 0.78
CA GLU A 119 5.21 7.75 0.24
C GLU A 119 5.89 7.31 -1.05
N LEU A 120 6.45 6.09 -1.07
CA LEU A 120 7.08 5.52 -2.25
C LEU A 120 6.10 5.35 -3.41
N GLN A 121 4.88 4.88 -3.13
CA GLN A 121 3.82 4.77 -4.12
C GLN A 121 3.48 6.15 -4.70
N LYS A 122 3.28 7.16 -3.85
CA LYS A 122 3.01 8.53 -4.29
C LYS A 122 4.14 9.09 -5.15
N LYS A 123 5.40 8.84 -4.77
CA LYS A 123 6.58 9.26 -5.53
C LYS A 123 6.67 8.57 -6.90
N ALA A 124 6.36 7.27 -6.97
CA ALA A 124 6.31 6.52 -8.22
C ALA A 124 5.21 7.06 -9.13
N GLN A 125 4.00 7.31 -8.60
CA GLN A 125 2.89 7.91 -9.34
C GLN A 125 3.24 9.30 -9.87
N ALA A 126 3.86 10.15 -9.05
CA ALA A 126 4.31 11.49 -9.46
C ALA A 126 5.36 11.43 -10.59
N ARG A 127 6.30 10.48 -10.51
CA ARG A 127 7.28 10.24 -11.58
C ARG A 127 6.60 9.81 -12.88
N LEU A 128 5.65 8.88 -12.82
CA LEU A 128 4.89 8.43 -13.99
C LEU A 128 4.07 9.56 -14.63
N ALA A 129 3.42 10.39 -13.81
CA ALA A 129 2.68 11.55 -14.30
C ALA A 129 3.61 12.52 -15.06
N LYS A 130 4.77 12.85 -14.46
CA LYS A 130 5.78 13.71 -15.09
C LYS A 130 6.32 13.14 -16.40
N THR A 131 6.57 11.83 -16.47
CA THR A 131 7.04 11.20 -17.72
C THR A 131 5.98 11.21 -18.81
N ARG A 132 4.70 11.07 -18.44
CA ARG A 132 3.58 11.14 -19.40
C ARG A 132 3.43 12.56 -19.97
N GLU A 133 3.53 13.57 -19.12
CA GLU A 133 3.49 14.97 -19.55
C GLU A 133 4.62 15.29 -20.54
N ARG A 134 5.88 14.96 -20.18
CA ARG A 134 7.03 15.16 -21.08
C ARG A 134 6.93 14.39 -22.39
N PHE A 135 6.36 13.18 -22.35
CA PHE A 135 6.14 12.41 -23.57
C PHE A 135 5.11 13.09 -24.48
N GLN A 136 4.02 13.60 -23.92
CA GLN A 136 3.01 14.33 -24.70
C GLN A 136 3.57 15.63 -25.29
N GLU A 137 4.38 16.37 -24.52
CA GLU A 137 5.11 17.54 -25.01
C GLU A 137 6.03 17.17 -26.18
N GLY A 138 6.90 16.16 -26.01
CA GLY A 138 7.77 15.70 -27.08
C GLY A 138 7.03 15.19 -28.33
N MET A 139 5.82 14.64 -28.18
CA MET A 139 4.98 14.28 -29.33
C MET A 139 4.47 15.52 -30.07
N ARG A 140 4.07 16.58 -29.37
CA ARG A 140 3.67 17.84 -30.01
C ARG A 140 4.85 18.48 -30.75
N ASP A 141 6.00 18.54 -30.11
CA ASP A 141 7.23 19.08 -30.70
C ASP A 141 7.62 18.31 -31.97
N ALA A 142 7.56 16.97 -31.93
CA ALA A 142 7.84 16.13 -33.09
C ALA A 142 6.85 16.40 -34.24
N HIS A 143 5.58 16.64 -33.95
CA HIS A 143 4.57 16.99 -34.95
C HIS A 143 4.80 18.38 -35.56
N GLU A 144 5.21 19.36 -34.76
CA GLU A 144 5.57 20.70 -35.22
C GLU A 144 6.80 20.65 -36.13
N VAL A 145 7.88 20.01 -35.68
CA VAL A 145 9.11 19.83 -36.48
C VAL A 145 8.80 19.11 -37.78
N ARG A 146 7.95 18.08 -37.77
CA ARG A 146 7.54 17.41 -39.02
C ARG A 146 6.84 18.38 -39.97
N SER A 147 5.92 19.19 -39.46
CA SER A 147 5.18 20.17 -40.26
C SER A 147 6.11 21.23 -40.85
N ASP A 148 7.09 21.68 -40.08
CA ASP A 148 8.12 22.63 -40.52
C ASP A 148 9.05 22.03 -41.59
N LEU A 149 9.46 20.77 -41.41
CA LEU A 149 10.25 20.07 -42.42
C LEU A 149 9.46 19.89 -43.72
N GLU A 150 8.18 19.53 -43.64
CA GLU A 150 7.31 19.46 -44.82
C GLU A 150 7.16 20.85 -45.50
N TRP A 151 7.01 21.91 -44.72
CA TRP A 151 6.89 23.27 -45.24
C TRP A 151 8.19 23.75 -45.91
N THR A 152 9.34 23.55 -45.26
CA THR A 152 10.65 23.91 -45.79
C THR A 152 10.96 23.12 -47.07
N GLN A 153 10.67 21.82 -47.11
CA GLN A 153 10.80 20.99 -48.31
C GLN A 153 9.97 21.56 -49.46
N LYS A 154 8.69 21.87 -49.22
CA LYS A 154 7.80 22.49 -50.23
C LYS A 154 8.34 23.84 -50.69
N LYS A 155 8.83 24.67 -49.76
CA LYS A 155 9.35 26.01 -50.06
C LYS A 155 10.63 25.95 -50.89
N VAL A 156 11.57 25.08 -50.52
CA VAL A 156 12.83 24.85 -51.25
C VAL A 156 12.54 24.30 -52.64
N SER A 157 11.61 23.34 -52.77
CA SER A 157 11.19 22.80 -54.08
C SER A 157 10.57 23.89 -54.98
N SER A 158 9.72 24.75 -54.42
CA SER A 158 9.15 25.90 -55.13
C SER A 158 10.23 26.88 -55.57
N LEU A 159 11.18 27.21 -54.69
CA LEU A 159 12.28 28.13 -54.98
C LEU A 159 13.21 27.55 -56.06
N LYS A 160 13.54 26.26 -55.96
CA LYS A 160 14.32 25.52 -56.97
C LYS A 160 13.66 25.62 -58.34
N THR A 161 12.34 25.38 -58.42
CA THR A 161 11.57 25.47 -59.66
C THR A 161 11.55 26.89 -60.23
N LYS A 162 11.43 27.92 -59.37
CA LYS A 162 11.47 29.33 -59.80
C LYS A 162 12.86 29.72 -60.30
N ALA A 163 13.92 29.31 -59.60
CA ALA A 163 15.29 29.59 -59.97
C ALA A 163 15.67 28.94 -61.31
N SER A 164 15.29 27.66 -61.51
CA SER A 164 15.57 26.96 -62.77
C SER A 164 14.83 27.58 -63.96
N ARG A 165 13.64 28.15 -63.76
CA ARG A 165 12.87 28.85 -64.81
C ARG A 165 13.42 30.24 -65.12
N LYS A 166 13.76 31.04 -64.10
CA LYS A 166 14.19 32.44 -64.30
C LYS A 166 15.68 32.57 -64.66
N HIS A 167 16.54 31.73 -64.10
CA HIS A 167 17.99 31.82 -64.19
C HIS A 167 18.58 30.47 -64.61
N GLY A 168 18.10 29.92 -65.73
CA GLY A 168 18.41 28.54 -66.13
C GLY A 168 19.90 28.27 -66.37
N LYS A 169 20.65 29.22 -66.93
CA LYS A 169 22.08 29.09 -67.23
C LYS A 169 22.94 29.13 -65.96
N GLU A 170 22.64 30.07 -65.07
CA GLU A 170 23.33 30.21 -63.79
C GLU A 170 22.98 29.03 -62.87
N TYR A 171 21.71 28.62 -62.87
CA TYR A 171 21.24 27.47 -62.12
C TYR A 171 21.91 26.16 -62.57
N SER A 172 22.03 25.90 -63.88
CA SER A 172 22.72 24.69 -64.37
C SER A 172 24.21 24.70 -64.03
N LYS A 173 24.88 25.85 -64.17
CA LYS A 173 26.28 26.03 -63.77
C LYS A 173 26.48 25.81 -62.27
N ALA A 174 25.58 26.32 -61.44
CA ALA A 174 25.62 26.12 -59.98
C ALA A 174 25.33 24.67 -59.60
N ARG A 175 24.34 24.02 -60.24
CA ARG A 175 24.00 22.60 -60.04
C ARG A 175 25.16 21.67 -60.41
N ALA A 176 25.93 22.01 -61.45
CA ALA A 176 27.12 21.25 -61.83
C ALA A 176 28.28 21.41 -60.82
N ARG A 177 28.38 22.56 -60.15
CA ARG A 177 29.39 22.82 -59.10
C ARG A 177 29.01 22.21 -57.75
N TYR A 178 27.71 22.23 -57.43
CA TYR A 178 27.16 21.74 -56.18
C TYR A 178 26.02 20.74 -56.48
N PRO A 179 26.37 19.49 -56.85
CA PRO A 179 25.38 18.44 -56.99
C PRO A 179 24.68 18.22 -55.65
N SER A 180 23.35 18.02 -55.70
CA SER A 180 22.57 17.68 -54.50
C SER A 180 23.05 16.31 -54.01
N PRO A 181 23.22 16.12 -52.70
CA PRO A 181 23.47 14.80 -52.13
C PRO A 181 22.16 14.01 -52.16
N GLU A 182 21.81 13.40 -53.29
CA GLU A 182 20.67 12.47 -53.37
C GLU A 182 21.04 11.37 -54.38
N ASN A 183 21.49 10.22 -53.87
CA ASN A 183 20.58 9.17 -53.43
C ASN A 183 20.93 8.76 -52.00
#